data_AF-A0A3N2MKG3-F1
#
_entry.id   AF-A0A3N2MKG3-F1
#
_cell.length_a   1.000
_cell.length_b   1.000
_cell.length_c   1.000
_cell.angle_alpha   90.00
_cell.angle_beta   90.00
_cell.angle_gamma   90.00
#
_symmetry.space_group_name_H-M   'P 1'
#
loop_
_entity.id
_entity.type
_entity.pdbx_description
1 polymer ?
#
loop_
_entity_poly.entity_id
_entity_poly.type
_entity_poly.pdbx_seq_one_letter_code
_entity_poly.pdbx_strand_id
1 'polypeptide(L)'
;MRGDTIRKVIRKVKNILAIVFILAICILAGAYLHKCQSSPGTEQGSSCVVDTITYIDTIPYYEPKPKQEVSLGTKIAFLPVSSPNDRATQDVPQDGNIVMENIPEEIPDTVAVEIPITQKEYEGEDYHAWVSGYDPKMDSIYVFPRHETVTIREPPIKPKRWGIGVFAGYGMTPQGLQPCAGISINYNLWNF
;
A
#
# COMPACT_ATOMS: atom_id res chain seq x y z
N MET A 1 -55.81 70.85 -9.07
CA MET A 1 -54.94 70.20 -8.05
C MET A 1 -54.88 68.67 -8.09
N ARG A 2 -55.60 67.95 -8.97
CA ARG A 2 -55.65 66.46 -8.94
C ARG A 2 -54.63 65.76 -9.87
N GLY A 3 -54.06 66.47 -10.85
CA GLY A 3 -53.13 65.90 -11.85
C GLY A 3 -51.69 65.70 -11.37
N ASP A 4 -51.22 66.53 -10.42
CA ASP A 4 -49.83 66.43 -9.92
C ASP A 4 -49.65 65.28 -8.93
N THR A 5 -50.68 64.94 -8.17
CA THR A 5 -50.67 63.78 -7.27
C THR A 5 -50.58 62.47 -8.06
N ILE A 6 -51.29 62.35 -9.18
CA ILE A 6 -51.28 61.16 -10.04
C ILE A 6 -49.89 60.98 -10.69
N ARG A 7 -49.29 62.04 -11.24
CA ARG A 7 -47.94 61.98 -11.81
C ARG A 7 -46.88 61.63 -10.76
N LYS A 8 -47.03 62.09 -9.52
CA LYS A 8 -46.15 61.76 -8.40
C LYS A 8 -46.28 60.29 -7.98
N VAL A 9 -47.49 59.74 -7.97
CA VAL A 9 -47.75 58.32 -7.69
C VAL A 9 -47.17 57.45 -8.79
N ILE A 10 -47.40 57.76 -10.07
CA ILE A 10 -46.85 57.00 -11.21
C ILE A 10 -45.32 56.98 -11.15
N ARG A 11 -44.68 58.12 -10.83
CA ARG A 11 -43.23 58.20 -10.68
C ARG A 11 -42.71 57.36 -9.51
N LYS A 12 -43.43 57.35 -8.38
CA LYS A 12 -43.09 56.49 -7.22
C LYS A 12 -43.23 55.00 -7.57
N VAL A 13 -44.31 54.59 -8.22
CA VAL A 13 -44.53 53.20 -8.64
C VAL A 13 -43.45 52.76 -9.62
N LYS A 14 -43.08 53.60 -10.59
CA LYS A 14 -41.98 53.32 -11.52
C LYS A 14 -40.64 53.13 -10.82
N ASN A 15 -40.33 53.96 -9.83
CA ASN A 15 -39.09 53.83 -9.06
C ASN A 15 -39.07 52.59 -8.18
N ILE A 16 -40.22 52.21 -7.60
CA ILE A 16 -40.34 50.97 -6.82
C ILE A 16 -40.13 49.75 -7.73
N LEU A 17 -40.74 49.73 -8.92
CA LEU A 17 -40.53 48.67 -9.90
C LEU A 17 -39.06 48.58 -10.36
N ALA A 18 -38.40 49.72 -10.57
CA ALA A 18 -36.97 49.75 -10.92
C ALA A 18 -36.09 49.18 -9.80
N ILE A 19 -36.36 49.50 -8.53
CA ILE A 19 -35.62 48.96 -7.39
C ILE A 19 -35.81 47.44 -7.27
N VAL A 20 -37.05 46.96 -7.43
CA VAL A 20 -37.35 45.51 -7.41
C VAL A 20 -36.61 44.78 -8.53
N PHE A 21 -36.53 45.38 -9.73
CA PHE A 21 -35.81 44.80 -10.86
C PHE A 21 -34.30 44.72 -10.61
N ILE A 22 -33.71 45.76 -10.01
CA ILE A 22 -32.29 45.77 -9.62
C ILE A 22 -32.01 44.69 -8.55
N LEU A 23 -32.88 44.56 -7.54
CA LEU A 23 -32.74 43.52 -6.52
C LEU A 23 -32.84 42.11 -7.12
N ALA A 24 -33.75 41.88 -8.06
CA ALA A 24 -33.86 40.60 -8.75
C ALA A 24 -32.59 40.27 -9.55
N ILE A 25 -32.00 41.23 -10.25
CA ILE A 25 -30.71 41.06 -10.96
C ILE A 25 -29.57 40.76 -9.98
N CYS A 26 -29.52 41.44 -8.83
CA CYS A 26 -28.52 41.17 -7.80
C CYS A 26 -28.66 39.76 -7.20
N ILE A 27 -29.88 39.27 -6.99
CA ILE A 27 -30.13 37.90 -6.51
C ILE A 27 -29.73 36.88 -7.59
N LEU A 28 -30.04 37.14 -8.86
CA LEU A 28 -29.64 36.28 -9.98
C LEU A 28 -28.12 36.22 -10.14
N ALA A 29 -27.45 37.38 -10.07
CA ALA A 29 -26.00 37.49 -10.12
C ALA A 29 -25.35 36.83 -8.90
N GLY A 30 -25.93 37.01 -7.70
CA GLY A 30 -25.48 36.35 -6.47
C GLY A 30 -25.62 34.83 -6.54
N ALA A 31 -26.73 34.31 -7.09
CA ALA A 31 -26.93 32.88 -7.31
C ALA A 31 -25.98 32.32 -8.38
N TYR A 32 -25.71 33.09 -9.44
CA TYR A 32 -24.74 32.73 -10.47
C TYR A 32 -23.32 32.69 -9.91
N LEU A 33 -22.94 33.70 -9.11
CA LEU A 33 -21.66 33.76 -8.41
C LEU A 33 -21.54 32.67 -7.35
N HIS A 34 -22.62 32.29 -6.66
CA HIS A 34 -22.63 31.14 -5.75
C HIS A 34 -22.35 29.83 -6.51
N LYS A 35 -22.92 29.66 -7.72
CA LYS A 35 -22.57 28.53 -8.60
C LYS A 35 -21.11 28.57 -9.08
N CYS A 36 -20.52 29.76 -9.21
CA CYS A 36 -19.09 29.90 -9.49
C CYS A 36 -18.19 29.76 -8.24
N GLN A 37 -18.75 29.87 -7.03
CA GLN A 37 -18.06 29.64 -5.76
C GLN A 37 -18.13 28.18 -5.31
N SER A 38 -19.20 27.47 -5.67
CA SER A 38 -19.19 26.01 -5.64
C SER A 38 -18.18 25.55 -6.69
N SER A 39 -17.03 25.08 -6.21
CA SER A 39 -16.13 24.28 -7.02
C SER A 39 -16.96 23.25 -7.80
N PRO A 40 -16.78 23.08 -9.12
CA PRO A 40 -17.36 21.95 -9.81
C PRO A 40 -16.70 20.70 -9.20
N GLY A 41 -17.38 20.08 -8.26
CA GLY A 41 -16.80 19.07 -7.39
C GLY A 41 -17.65 18.85 -6.14
N THR A 42 -18.96 18.72 -6.32
CA THR A 42 -19.79 17.98 -5.35
C THR A 42 -20.62 16.98 -6.14
N GLU A 43 -19.94 16.24 -7.00
CA GLU A 43 -20.34 14.90 -7.37
C GLU A 43 -19.06 14.10 -7.47
N GLN A 44 -19.10 12.91 -6.87
CA GLN A 44 -18.10 11.85 -6.91
C GLN A 44 -16.95 12.00 -5.93
N GLY A 45 -16.65 10.88 -5.25
CA GLY A 45 -15.74 10.79 -4.14
C GLY A 45 -14.45 11.55 -4.41
N SER A 46 -13.94 12.19 -3.36
CA SER A 46 -12.55 12.63 -3.29
C SER A 46 -11.69 11.46 -3.77
N SER A 47 -11.31 11.48 -5.04
CA SER A 47 -10.39 10.50 -5.61
C SER A 47 -9.07 10.89 -5.02
N CYS A 48 -8.81 10.42 -3.80
CA CYS A 48 -7.50 10.41 -3.22
C CYS A 48 -6.54 9.90 -4.29
N VAL A 49 -5.52 10.70 -4.60
CA VAL A 49 -4.43 10.19 -5.42
C VAL A 49 -3.66 9.26 -4.50
N VAL A 50 -3.82 7.96 -4.74
CA VAL A 50 -3.15 6.90 -3.98
C VAL A 50 -1.90 6.54 -4.75
N ASP A 51 -0.76 6.99 -4.24
CA ASP A 51 0.55 6.54 -4.72
C ASP A 51 0.98 5.34 -3.86
N THR A 52 1.09 4.16 -4.46
CA THR A 52 1.61 2.96 -3.79
C THR A 52 3.03 2.68 -4.29
N ILE A 53 4.00 2.73 -3.39
CA ILE A 53 5.39 2.34 -3.67
C ILE A 53 5.63 0.97 -3.04
N THR A 54 6.00 -0.01 -3.87
CA THR A 54 6.36 -1.37 -3.42
C THR A 54 7.88 -1.48 -3.30
N TYR A 55 8.37 -1.87 -2.14
CA TYR A 55 9.77 -2.19 -1.89
C TYR A 55 9.89 -3.66 -1.45
N ILE A 56 10.83 -4.38 -2.05
CA ILE A 56 11.14 -5.77 -1.68
C ILE A 56 12.54 -5.74 -1.07
N ASP A 57 12.64 -6.10 0.21
CA ASP A 57 13.93 -6.29 0.88
C ASP A 57 14.34 -7.76 0.81
N THR A 58 15.63 -8.05 0.91
CA THR A 58 16.14 -9.43 1.04
C THR A 58 16.87 -9.56 2.36
N ILE A 59 16.36 -10.41 3.25
CA ILE A 59 16.93 -10.63 4.57
C ILE A 59 17.62 -12.00 4.57
N PRO A 60 18.97 -12.06 4.52
CA PRO A 60 19.72 -13.30 4.54
C PRO A 60 19.98 -13.77 5.98
N TYR A 61 19.80 -15.05 6.23
CA TYR A 61 20.27 -15.72 7.45
C TYR A 61 21.20 -16.87 7.08
N TYR A 62 22.43 -16.81 7.60
CA TYR A 62 23.47 -17.82 7.40
C TYR A 62 23.60 -18.69 8.62
N GLU A 63 23.71 -20.00 8.41
CA GLU A 63 23.83 -21.05 9.42
C GLU A 63 22.90 -20.82 10.64
N PRO A 64 21.58 -20.66 10.41
CA PRO A 64 20.66 -20.41 11.52
C PRO A 64 20.70 -21.58 12.52
N LYS A 65 20.67 -21.25 13.82
CA LYS A 65 20.67 -22.26 14.87
C LYS A 65 19.25 -22.81 15.07
N PRO A 66 19.08 -24.14 15.16
CA PRO A 66 17.78 -24.72 15.45
C PRO A 66 17.36 -24.36 16.88
N LYS A 67 16.10 -23.97 17.05
CA LYS A 67 15.51 -23.75 18.38
C LYS A 67 15.18 -25.06 19.08
N GLN A 68 14.67 -26.02 18.32
CA GLN A 68 14.27 -27.32 18.83
C GLN A 68 14.64 -28.42 17.85
N GLU A 69 14.98 -29.59 18.38
CA GLU A 69 15.17 -30.83 17.64
C GLU A 69 14.28 -31.93 18.23
N VAL A 70 13.56 -32.63 17.36
CA VAL A 70 12.65 -33.73 17.71
C VAL A 70 12.98 -34.95 16.86
N SER A 71 13.05 -36.12 17.47
CA SER A 71 13.15 -37.39 16.74
C SER A 71 11.77 -37.84 16.25
N LEU A 72 11.62 -38.07 14.95
CA LEU A 72 10.38 -38.55 14.32
C LEU A 72 10.35 -40.08 14.16
N GLY A 73 11.37 -40.78 14.63
CA GLY A 73 11.51 -42.23 14.50
C GLY A 73 12.46 -42.62 13.38
N THR A 74 12.23 -43.77 12.76
CA THR A 74 13.17 -44.41 11.84
C THR A 74 12.49 -44.78 10.53
N LYS A 75 13.20 -44.62 9.42
CA LYS A 75 12.79 -45.08 8.09
C LYS A 75 13.73 -46.19 7.63
N ILE A 76 13.17 -47.32 7.19
CA ILE A 76 13.95 -48.40 6.58
C ILE A 76 14.28 -48.02 5.14
N ALA A 77 15.55 -48.06 4.78
CA ALA A 77 16.06 -47.84 3.44
C ALA A 77 16.89 -49.05 2.98
N PHE A 78 16.69 -49.46 1.74
CA PHE A 78 17.42 -50.56 1.13
C PHE A 78 18.67 -50.01 0.42
N LEU A 79 19.86 -50.28 0.96
CA LEU A 79 21.12 -49.81 0.42
C LEU A 79 21.86 -50.93 -0.31
N PRO A 80 22.53 -50.64 -1.44
CA PRO A 80 23.34 -51.64 -2.13
C PRO A 80 24.56 -51.99 -1.28
N VAL A 81 24.91 -53.27 -1.25
CA VAL A 81 26.12 -53.76 -0.60
C VAL A 81 27.23 -53.81 -1.65
N SER A 82 28.34 -53.13 -1.40
CA SER A 82 29.52 -53.26 -2.26
C SER A 82 30.13 -54.64 -2.06
N SER A 83 30.02 -55.53 -3.05
CA SER A 83 30.81 -56.75 -3.05
C SER A 83 32.28 -56.37 -3.29
N PRO A 84 33.23 -56.84 -2.45
CA PRO A 84 34.63 -56.74 -2.79
C PRO A 84 34.82 -57.50 -4.11
N ASN A 85 35.28 -56.78 -5.12
CA ASN A 85 35.53 -57.36 -6.44
C ASN A 85 36.68 -58.35 -6.29
N ASP A 86 36.41 -59.66 -6.45
CA ASP A 86 37.39 -60.74 -6.49
C ASP A 86 38.31 -60.62 -7.73
N ARG A 87 39.09 -59.53 -7.80
CA ARG A 87 40.13 -59.31 -8.81
C ARG A 87 41.53 -59.61 -8.27
N ALA A 88 41.63 -60.34 -7.16
CA ALA A 88 42.88 -60.80 -6.57
C ALA A 88 43.04 -62.33 -6.59
N THR A 89 42.34 -63.04 -7.50
CA THR A 89 42.54 -64.48 -7.71
C THR A 89 43.11 -64.73 -9.09
N GLN A 90 44.33 -64.29 -9.32
CA GLN A 90 45.23 -64.99 -10.23
C GLN A 90 46.49 -65.31 -9.44
N ASP A 91 46.93 -66.56 -9.57
CA ASP A 91 48.14 -67.17 -8.99
C ASP A 91 48.01 -67.81 -7.58
N VAL A 92 47.12 -68.80 -7.45
CA VAL A 92 47.30 -69.86 -6.44
C VAL A 92 47.66 -71.18 -7.15
N PRO A 93 48.82 -71.79 -6.88
CA PRO A 93 49.16 -73.11 -7.41
C PRO A 93 48.25 -74.17 -6.79
N GLN A 94 47.66 -75.01 -7.65
CA GLN A 94 46.86 -76.16 -7.24
C GLN A 94 47.78 -77.25 -6.64
N ASP A 95 48.00 -77.21 -5.32
CA ASP A 95 48.31 -78.43 -4.58
C ASP A 95 47.95 -78.27 -3.10
N GLY A 96 47.16 -79.22 -2.57
CA GLY A 96 46.79 -79.29 -1.17
C GLY A 96 45.28 -79.16 -0.90
N ASN A 97 44.67 -80.28 -0.48
CA ASN A 97 43.28 -80.39 -0.02
C ASN A 97 42.94 -79.34 1.04
N ILE A 98 42.12 -78.35 0.68
CA ILE A 98 41.50 -77.44 1.63
C ILE A 98 40.08 -77.93 1.90
N VAL A 99 39.81 -78.25 3.17
CA VAL A 99 38.48 -78.56 3.67
C VAL A 99 37.58 -77.36 3.37
N MET A 100 36.51 -77.59 2.62
CA MET A 100 35.53 -76.59 2.23
C MET A 100 34.76 -76.14 3.49
N GLU A 101 35.34 -75.19 4.21
CA GLU A 101 34.68 -74.51 5.32
C GLU A 101 33.57 -73.64 4.72
N ASN A 102 32.35 -73.84 5.21
CA ASN A 102 31.10 -73.25 4.73
C ASN A 102 31.22 -71.74 4.47
N ILE A 103 31.48 -71.36 3.23
CA ILE A 103 31.32 -69.99 2.74
C ILE A 103 29.80 -69.80 2.56
N PRO A 104 29.16 -68.82 3.22
CA PRO A 104 27.76 -68.54 2.99
C PRO A 104 27.54 -68.23 1.50
N GLU A 105 26.77 -69.10 0.84
CA GLU A 105 26.27 -68.86 -0.52
C GLU A 105 25.41 -67.59 -0.52
N GLU A 106 25.72 -66.69 -1.45
CA GLU A 106 25.00 -65.45 -1.77
C GLU A 106 25.00 -64.38 -0.67
N ILE A 107 25.97 -63.45 -0.77
CA ILE A 107 25.83 -62.14 -0.12
C ILE A 107 24.70 -61.40 -0.84
N PRO A 108 23.62 -61.01 -0.15
CA PRO A 108 22.52 -60.28 -0.80
C PRO A 108 23.02 -58.92 -1.31
N ASP A 109 22.61 -58.56 -2.53
CA ASP A 109 22.98 -57.30 -3.19
C ASP A 109 22.45 -56.06 -2.46
N THR A 110 21.54 -56.23 -1.50
CA THR A 110 20.84 -55.14 -0.81
C THR A 110 20.66 -55.43 0.67
N VAL A 111 20.88 -54.43 1.51
CA VAL A 111 20.69 -54.49 2.96
C VAL A 111 19.66 -53.47 3.42
N ALA A 112 18.77 -53.88 4.34
CA ALA A 112 17.82 -52.98 4.99
C ALA A 112 18.52 -52.21 6.12
N VAL A 113 18.56 -50.88 6.02
CA VAL A 113 19.18 -49.98 6.99
C VAL A 113 18.13 -49.10 7.63
N GLU A 114 18.16 -49.02 8.95
CA GLU A 114 17.33 -48.15 9.76
C GLU A 114 17.93 -46.73 9.83
N ILE A 115 17.32 -45.78 9.12
CA ILE A 115 17.76 -44.37 9.07
C ILE A 115 16.91 -43.54 10.05
N PRO A 116 17.50 -42.95 11.10
CA PRO A 116 16.77 -42.09 12.01
C PRO A 116 16.37 -40.78 11.32
N ILE A 117 15.12 -40.37 11.48
CA ILE A 117 14.61 -39.11 10.96
C ILE A 117 14.47 -38.16 12.14
N THR A 118 15.17 -37.02 12.09
CA THR A 118 14.99 -35.93 13.04
C THR A 118 14.35 -34.73 12.34
N GLN A 119 13.70 -33.88 13.12
CA GLN A 119 13.11 -32.63 12.69
C GLN A 119 13.70 -31.50 13.52
N LYS A 120 14.21 -30.48 12.84
CA LYS A 120 14.73 -29.27 13.46
C LYS A 120 13.82 -28.09 13.13
N GLU A 121 13.45 -27.35 14.15
CA GLU A 121 12.68 -26.11 14.04
C GLU A 121 13.65 -24.92 14.02
N TYR A 122 13.48 -24.06 13.03
CA TYR A 122 14.22 -22.83 12.84
C TYR A 122 13.24 -21.67 12.87
N GLU A 123 13.48 -20.71 13.74
CA GLU A 123 12.61 -19.55 13.91
C GLU A 123 13.48 -18.31 14.09
N GLY A 124 13.33 -17.38 13.16
CA GLY A 124 13.94 -16.05 13.20
C GLY A 124 12.87 -14.99 13.42
N GLU A 125 13.20 -13.74 13.08
CA GLU A 125 12.27 -12.62 13.17
C GLU A 125 11.21 -12.68 12.06
N ASP A 126 11.64 -12.92 10.82
CA ASP A 126 10.78 -12.89 9.63
C ASP A 126 10.48 -14.28 9.04
N TYR A 127 10.88 -15.36 9.72
CA TYR A 127 10.66 -16.72 9.23
C TYR A 127 10.45 -17.75 10.33
N HIS A 128 9.70 -18.79 9.99
CA HIS A 128 9.51 -19.99 10.79
C HIS A 128 9.47 -21.20 9.86
N ALA A 129 10.36 -22.17 10.08
CA ALA A 129 10.53 -23.31 9.22
C ALA A 129 10.83 -24.58 10.02
N TRP A 130 10.27 -25.71 9.57
CA TRP A 130 10.64 -27.04 10.05
C TRP A 130 11.37 -27.79 8.95
N VAL A 131 12.54 -28.35 9.28
CA VAL A 131 13.33 -29.17 8.36
C VAL A 131 13.45 -30.56 8.95
N SER A 132 12.93 -31.56 8.23
CA SER A 132 13.02 -32.97 8.63
C SER A 132 13.89 -33.77 7.66
N GLY A 133 14.61 -34.77 8.19
CA GLY A 133 15.50 -35.61 7.41
C GLY A 133 16.44 -36.44 8.27
N TYR A 134 17.44 -37.05 7.63
CA TYR A 134 18.58 -37.65 8.33
C TYR A 134 19.64 -36.55 8.56
N ASP A 135 19.90 -36.22 9.83
CA ASP A 135 20.73 -35.08 10.25
C ASP A 135 20.49 -33.80 9.43
N PRO A 136 19.24 -33.27 9.39
CA PRO A 136 18.94 -32.08 8.62
C PRO A 136 19.74 -30.89 9.18
N LYS A 137 20.31 -30.08 8.30
CA LYS A 137 21.02 -28.84 8.64
C LYS A 137 20.62 -27.75 7.65
N MET A 138 20.34 -26.56 8.16
CA MET A 138 20.03 -25.38 7.35
C MET A 138 21.30 -24.55 7.19
N ASP A 139 21.76 -24.40 5.95
CA ASP A 139 22.97 -23.62 5.60
C ASP A 139 22.61 -22.13 5.40
N SER A 140 21.58 -21.83 4.61
CA SER A 140 21.10 -20.46 4.44
C SER A 140 19.61 -20.39 4.15
N ILE A 141 19.00 -19.28 4.54
CA ILE A 141 17.63 -18.92 4.18
C ILE A 141 17.58 -17.43 3.80
N TYR A 142 16.91 -17.13 2.70
CA TYR A 142 16.69 -15.76 2.21
C TYR A 142 15.19 -15.47 2.29
N VAL A 143 14.82 -14.47 3.08
CA VAL A 143 13.43 -14.04 3.25
C VAL A 143 13.22 -12.77 2.42
N PHE A 144 12.12 -12.73 1.67
CA PHE A 144 11.78 -11.61 0.77
C PHE A 144 10.47 -10.94 1.19
N PRO A 145 10.44 -10.17 2.30
CA PRO A 145 9.23 -9.48 2.73
C PRO A 145 8.81 -8.41 1.71
N ARG A 146 7.50 -8.34 1.45
CA ARG A 146 6.91 -7.31 0.60
C ARG A 146 6.42 -6.15 1.47
N HIS A 147 7.02 -4.97 1.31
CA HIS A 147 6.59 -3.75 1.98
C HIS A 147 5.84 -2.83 1.01
N GLU A 148 4.69 -2.32 1.44
CA GLU A 148 3.88 -1.37 0.67
C GLU A 148 3.71 -0.09 1.48
N THR A 149 4.16 1.04 0.92
CA THR A 149 3.87 2.36 1.50
C THR A 149 2.80 3.03 0.67
N VAL A 150 1.63 3.24 1.28
CA VAL A 150 0.48 3.91 0.65
C VAL A 150 0.49 5.38 1.06
N THR A 151 0.79 6.27 0.14
CA THR A 151 0.72 7.71 0.39
C THR A 151 -0.62 8.25 -0.14
N ILE A 152 -1.49 8.68 0.78
CA ILE A 152 -2.76 9.33 0.45
C ILE A 152 -2.51 10.83 0.41
N ARG A 153 -2.58 11.44 -0.78
CA ARG A 153 -2.50 12.91 -0.92
C ARG A 153 -3.89 13.48 -1.12
N GLU A 154 -4.24 14.47 -0.31
CA GLU A 154 -5.43 15.28 -0.57
C GLU A 154 -5.21 16.09 -1.86
N PRO A 155 -6.23 16.19 -2.74
CA PRO A 155 -6.10 16.98 -3.95
C PRO A 155 -5.80 18.44 -3.58
N PRO A 156 -4.88 19.12 -4.28
CA PRO A 156 -4.55 20.50 -3.97
C PRO A 156 -5.81 21.36 -4.10
N ILE A 157 -6.31 21.85 -2.96
CA ILE A 157 -7.42 22.81 -2.91
C ILE A 157 -6.94 24.05 -3.66
N LYS A 158 -7.43 24.27 -4.88
CA LYS A 158 -7.08 25.46 -5.67
C LYS A 158 -7.42 26.70 -4.83
N PRO A 159 -6.46 27.60 -4.57
CA PRO A 159 -6.71 28.71 -3.68
C PRO A 159 -7.71 29.69 -4.33
N LYS A 160 -8.74 30.06 -3.57
CA LYS A 160 -9.80 30.99 -4.01
C LYS A 160 -9.17 32.36 -4.34
N ARG A 161 -9.27 32.78 -5.60
CA ARG A 161 -8.59 34.01 -6.12
C ARG A 161 -9.37 35.30 -5.93
N TRP A 162 -10.62 35.23 -5.50
CA TRP A 162 -11.47 36.40 -5.33
C TRP A 162 -12.42 36.24 -4.14
N GLY A 163 -12.73 37.36 -3.49
CA GLY A 163 -13.65 37.44 -2.36
C GLY A 163 -14.59 38.63 -2.52
N ILE A 164 -15.78 38.54 -1.92
CA ILE A 164 -16.69 39.67 -1.79
C ILE A 164 -16.69 40.10 -0.33
N GLY A 165 -16.45 41.38 -0.08
CA GLY A 165 -16.52 41.99 1.24
C GLY A 165 -17.60 43.06 1.30
N VAL A 166 -17.95 43.48 2.51
CA VAL A 166 -18.72 44.70 2.75
C VAL A 166 -17.81 45.73 3.40
N PHE A 167 -17.98 47.00 3.05
CA PHE A 167 -17.22 48.09 3.66
C PHE A 167 -18.18 49.19 4.14
N ALA A 168 -17.77 49.91 5.20
CA ALA A 168 -18.46 51.07 5.72
C ALA A 168 -17.41 52.15 6.09
N GLY A 169 -17.65 53.40 5.71
CA GLY A 169 -16.73 54.52 5.91
C GLY A 169 -17.41 55.88 5.66
N TYR A 170 -16.63 56.95 5.52
CA TYR A 170 -17.13 58.29 5.18
C TYR A 170 -16.58 58.71 3.80
N GLY A 171 -17.45 59.15 2.90
CA GLY A 171 -17.12 59.61 1.55
C GLY A 171 -17.33 61.11 1.38
N MET A 172 -16.51 61.74 0.53
CA MET A 172 -16.65 63.15 0.17
C MET A 172 -17.72 63.30 -0.92
N THR A 173 -18.87 63.88 -0.58
CA THR A 173 -19.94 64.20 -1.54
C THR A 173 -19.97 65.71 -1.80
N PRO A 174 -20.63 66.20 -2.87
CA PRO A 174 -20.83 67.64 -3.10
C PRO A 174 -21.54 68.38 -1.94
N GLN A 175 -22.09 67.65 -0.97
CA GLN A 175 -22.81 68.15 0.21
C GLN A 175 -21.98 67.98 1.51
N GLY A 176 -20.74 67.50 1.43
CA GLY A 176 -19.84 67.27 2.58
C GLY A 176 -19.48 65.80 2.82
N LEU A 177 -18.85 65.54 3.97
CA LEU A 177 -18.50 64.19 4.44
C LEU A 177 -19.76 63.45 4.89
N GLN A 178 -20.13 62.38 4.17
CA GLN A 178 -21.30 61.56 4.48
C GLN A 178 -20.91 60.10 4.70
N PRO A 179 -21.55 59.38 5.63
CA PRO A 179 -21.31 57.95 5.80
C PRO A 179 -21.75 57.18 4.54
N CYS A 180 -20.92 56.25 4.12
CA CYS A 180 -21.12 55.40 2.95
C CYS A 180 -20.84 53.94 3.33
N ALA A 181 -21.72 53.04 2.92
CA ALA A 181 -21.51 51.61 3.00
C ALA A 181 -21.70 51.00 1.62
N GLY A 182 -20.93 49.96 1.31
CA GLY A 182 -20.95 49.33 0.00
C GLY A 182 -20.40 47.91 0.03
N ILE A 183 -20.43 47.29 -1.15
CA ILE A 183 -19.91 45.95 -1.39
C ILE A 183 -18.59 46.10 -2.15
N SER A 184 -17.56 45.37 -1.75
CA SER A 184 -16.27 45.33 -2.42
C SER A 184 -16.00 43.95 -3.02
N ILE A 185 -15.34 43.92 -4.17
CA ILE A 185 -14.80 42.71 -4.79
C ILE A 185 -13.29 42.78 -4.63
N ASN A 186 -12.73 41.83 -3.89
CA ASN A 186 -11.29 41.70 -3.71
C ASN A 186 -10.76 40.59 -4.62
N TYR A 187 -9.62 40.82 -5.26
CA TYR A 187 -8.93 39.84 -6.09
C TYR A 187 -7.51 39.65 -5.56
N ASN A 188 -7.20 38.46 -5.09
CA ASN A 188 -5.86 38.13 -4.61
C ASN A 188 -4.95 37.86 -5.81
N LEU A 189 -4.08 38.83 -6.12
CA LEU A 189 -3.10 38.75 -7.20
C LEU A 189 -1.98 37.73 -6.88
N TRP A 190 -1.69 37.50 -5.61
CA TRP A 190 -0.62 36.64 -5.14
C TRP A 190 -1.14 35.70 -4.05
N ASN A 191 -0.95 34.40 -4.23
CA ASN A 191 -1.14 33.38 -3.20
C ASN A 191 0.20 32.63 -3.12
N PHE A 192 0.94 32.82 -2.04
CA PHE A 192 2.14 32.04 -1.71
C PHE A 192 1.73 30.83 -0.88
#